data_AF-A0A959H2D8-F1
#
_entry.id   AF-A0A959H2D8-F1
#
_cell.length_a   1.000
_cell.length_b   1.000
_cell.length_c   1.000
_cell.angle_alpha   90.00
_cell.angle_beta   90.00
_cell.angle_gamma   90.00
#
_symmetry.space_group_name_H-M   'P 1'
#
loop_
_entity.id
_entity.type
_entity.pdbx_description
1 polymer ?
#
loop_
_entity_poly.entity_id
_entity_poly.type
_entity_poly.pdbx_seq_one_letter_code
_entity_poly.pdbx_strand_id
1 'polypeptide(L)'
;MDTNQFPFQQTGNMTFTAADGSRLYGAFSGIGIPGAGGSVSFEGSYTITHGDGRFVGATGGGAYSGSAVGNLEFGGVLNNP
;
A
#
# COMPACT_ATOMS: atom_id res chain seq x y z
N MET A 1 -27.34 2.81 -9.43
CA MET A 1 -26.71 2.35 -8.19
C MET A 1 -25.22 2.36 -8.45
N ASP A 2 -24.48 3.16 -7.68
CA ASP A 2 -23.03 3.33 -7.80
C ASP A 2 -22.33 2.09 -7.25
N THR A 3 -21.59 1.37 -8.08
CA THR A 3 -20.95 0.08 -7.78
C THR A 3 -19.58 0.22 -7.10
N ASN A 4 -19.14 1.44 -6.78
CA ASN A 4 -17.77 1.71 -6.32
C ASN A 4 -17.55 1.75 -4.80
N GLN A 5 -18.34 1.03 -3.98
CA GLN A 5 -18.27 1.13 -2.50
C GLN A 5 -17.85 -0.16 -1.76
N PHE A 6 -17.30 -1.16 -2.45
CA PHE A 6 -16.80 -2.35 -1.77
C PHE A 6 -15.32 -2.20 -1.39
N PRO A 7 -14.91 -2.70 -0.21
CA PRO A 7 -13.51 -2.82 0.12
C PRO A 7 -12.76 -3.61 -0.95
N PHE A 8 -11.59 -3.13 -1.36
CA PHE A 8 -10.74 -3.79 -2.34
C PHE A 8 -9.41 -4.19 -1.71
N GLN A 9 -8.88 -5.36 -2.06
CA GLN A 9 -7.59 -5.81 -1.58
C GLN A 9 -6.45 -5.04 -2.25
N GLN A 10 -5.41 -4.75 -1.49
CA GLN A 10 -4.18 -4.14 -1.96
C GLN A 10 -3.00 -4.99 -1.53
N THR A 11 -2.20 -5.45 -2.49
CA THR A 11 -0.94 -6.13 -2.23
C THR A 11 0.12 -5.57 -3.16
N GLY A 12 1.37 -5.54 -2.70
CA GLY A 12 2.44 -5.03 -3.55
C GLY A 12 3.80 -5.05 -2.88
N ASN A 13 4.83 -4.83 -3.69
CA ASN A 13 6.18 -4.60 -3.22
C ASN A 13 6.36 -3.11 -2.92
N MET A 14 7.19 -2.80 -1.91
CA MET A 14 7.54 -1.43 -1.56
C MET A 14 9.05 -1.24 -1.53
N THR A 15 9.48 0.00 -1.74
CA THR A 15 10.85 0.42 -1.55
C THR A 15 10.88 1.77 -0.85
N PHE A 16 11.51 1.85 0.31
CA PHE A 16 11.80 3.12 0.96
C PHE A 16 13.22 3.52 0.63
N THR A 17 13.41 4.73 0.10
CA THR A 17 14.74 5.26 -0.24
C THR A 17 15.09 6.37 0.74
N ALA A 18 16.20 6.20 1.47
CA ALA A 18 16.74 7.24 2.34
C ALA A 18 17.47 8.33 1.53
N ALA A 19 17.73 9.47 2.16
CA ALA A 19 18.43 10.59 1.51
C ALA A 19 19.86 10.24 1.04
N ASP A 20 20.51 9.27 1.68
CA ASP A 20 21.84 8.76 1.29
C ASP A 20 21.79 7.71 0.16
N GLY A 21 20.59 7.41 -0.36
CA GLY A 21 20.38 6.43 -1.42
C GLY A 21 20.23 4.99 -0.94
N SER A 22 20.44 4.70 0.35
CA SER A 22 20.19 3.37 0.92
C SER A 22 18.69 3.04 0.88
N ARG A 23 18.35 1.76 0.72
CA ARG A 23 16.98 1.30 0.52
C ARG A 23 16.57 0.19 1.46
N LEU A 24 15.29 0.22 1.84
CA LEU A 24 14.57 -0.89 2.45
C LEU A 24 13.59 -1.46 1.44
N TYR A 25 13.55 -2.79 1.33
CA TYR A 25 12.65 -3.51 0.44
C TYR A 25 11.69 -4.37 1.26
N GLY A 26 10.45 -4.42 0.82
CA GLY A 26 9.42 -5.15 1.52
C GLY A 26 8.18 -5.40 0.66
N ALA A 27 7.16 -5.95 1.30
CA ALA A 27 5.84 -6.13 0.71
C ALA A 27 4.75 -5.70 1.69
N PHE A 28 3.64 -5.20 1.17
CA PHE A 28 2.45 -4.84 1.94
C PHE A 28 1.25 -5.67 1.50
N SER A 29 0.31 -5.82 2.42
CA SER A 29 -1.02 -6.37 2.18
C SER A 29 -2.04 -5.62 3.03
N GLY A 30 -3.20 -5.30 2.47
CA GLY A 30 -4.24 -4.56 3.17
C GLY A 30 -5.52 -4.42 2.36
N ILE A 31 -6.37 -3.52 2.81
CA ILE A 31 -7.64 -3.19 2.17
C ILE A 31 -7.74 -1.68 1.96
N GLY A 32 -8.36 -1.29 0.85
CA GLY A 32 -8.84 0.05 0.58
C GLY A 32 -10.35 0.10 0.66
N ILE A 33 -10.90 1.10 1.34
CA ILE A 33 -12.33 1.32 1.52
C ILE A 33 -12.67 2.64 0.82
N PRO A 34 -13.38 2.60 -0.32
CA PRO A 34 -13.87 3.80 -0.98
C PRO A 34 -14.84 4.55 -0.07
N GLY A 35 -14.68 5.87 -0.01
CA GLY A 35 -15.53 6.80 0.71
C GLY A 35 -16.22 7.78 -0.24
N ALA A 36 -17.07 8.64 0.34
CA ALA A 36 -17.77 9.66 -0.45
C ALA A 36 -16.78 10.66 -1.08
N GLY A 37 -17.16 11.22 -2.23
CA GLY A 37 -16.38 12.28 -2.89
C GLY A 37 -15.02 11.84 -3.44
N GLY A 38 -14.87 10.56 -3.81
CA GLY A 38 -13.60 10.03 -4.32
C GLY A 38 -12.51 9.88 -3.25
N SER A 39 -12.92 9.84 -1.97
CA SER A 39 -11.99 9.50 -0.89
C SER A 39 -11.75 7.99 -0.86
N VAL A 40 -10.58 7.59 -0.36
CA VAL A 40 -10.27 6.21 -0.01
C VAL A 40 -9.55 6.20 1.32
N SER A 41 -9.97 5.31 2.21
CA SER A 41 -9.21 4.95 3.41
C SER A 41 -8.50 3.63 3.16
N PHE A 42 -7.27 3.49 3.64
CA PHE A 42 -6.51 2.24 3.51
C PHE A 42 -5.92 1.83 4.85
N GLU A 43 -5.90 0.52 5.09
CA GLU A 43 -5.28 -0.10 6.26
C GLU A 43 -4.69 -1.46 5.91
N GLY A 44 -3.61 -1.84 6.58
CA GLY A 44 -2.97 -3.12 6.35
C GLY A 44 -1.69 -3.30 7.13
N SER A 45 -0.89 -4.26 6.69
CA SER A 45 0.42 -4.55 7.24
C SER A 45 1.50 -4.60 6.17
N TYR A 46 2.73 -4.42 6.62
CA TYR A 46 3.92 -4.58 5.79
C TYR A 46 5.00 -5.39 6.48
N THR A 47 5.84 -6.00 5.64
CA THR A 47 7.03 -6.75 6.05
C THR A 47 8.24 -6.26 5.27
N ILE A 48 9.31 -5.94 5.98
CA ILE A 48 10.64 -5.65 5.43
C ILE A 48 11.42 -6.96 5.33
N THR A 49 11.90 -7.29 4.14
CA THR A 49 12.61 -8.55 3.87
C THR A 49 14.11 -8.38 3.80
N HIS A 50 14.59 -7.23 3.33
CA HIS A 50 16.01 -6.88 3.27
C HIS A 50 16.20 -5.38 3.02
N GLY A 51 17.46 -4.94 3.10
CA GLY A 51 17.89 -3.60 2.71
C GLY A 51 19.31 -3.61 2.14
N ASP A 52 19.69 -2.49 1.53
CA ASP A 52 21.05 -2.21 1.06
C ASP A 52 21.66 -1.01 1.80
N GLY A 53 22.93 -0.71 1.53
CA GLY A 53 23.65 0.40 2.17
C GLY A 53 23.64 0.29 3.70
N ARG A 54 23.11 1.31 4.38
CA ARG A 54 23.01 1.29 5.85
C ARG A 54 21.97 0.33 6.42
N PHE A 55 21.14 -0.28 5.57
CA PHE A 55 20.04 -1.17 5.96
C PHE A 55 20.30 -2.64 5.68
N VAL A 56 21.55 -3.02 5.35
CA VAL A 56 21.92 -4.43 5.17
C VAL A 56 21.54 -5.25 6.41
N GLY A 57 20.80 -6.33 6.19
CA GLY A 57 20.30 -7.23 7.25
C GLY A 57 19.06 -6.74 7.99
N ALA A 58 18.48 -5.59 7.63
CA ALA A 58 17.24 -5.11 8.21
C ALA A 58 16.07 -6.05 7.89
N THR A 59 15.32 -6.42 8.92
CA THR A 59 14.05 -7.15 8.83
C THR A 59 13.05 -6.53 9.80
N GLY A 60 11.77 -6.80 9.61
CA GLY A 60 10.72 -6.33 10.52
C GLY A 60 9.40 -6.13 9.80
N GLY A 61 8.48 -5.44 10.44
CA GLY A 61 7.18 -5.14 9.87
C GLY A 61 6.36 -4.23 10.77
N GLY A 62 5.20 -3.80 10.26
CA GLY A 62 4.29 -2.94 10.99
C GLY A 62 2.91 -2.90 10.36
N ALA A 63 2.00 -2.22 11.05
CA ALA A 63 0.72 -1.83 10.48
C ALA A 63 0.85 -0.45 9.79
N TYR A 64 0.05 -0.22 8.77
CA TYR A 64 -0.12 1.09 8.16
C TYR A 64 -1.61 1.43 8.07
N SER A 65 -1.90 2.73 8.10
CA SER A 65 -3.21 3.27 7.79
C SER A 65 -3.07 4.66 7.15
N GLY A 66 -4.07 5.07 6.38
CA GLY A 66 -4.11 6.41 5.81
C GLY A 66 -5.35 6.66 4.97
N SER A 67 -5.41 7.85 4.38
CA SER A 67 -6.48 8.23 3.47
C SER A 67 -5.95 9.09 2.32
N ALA A 68 -6.63 9.03 1.18
CA ALA A 68 -6.35 9.86 0.02
C ALA A 68 -7.65 10.37 -0.60
N VAL A 69 -7.58 11.49 -1.29
CA VAL A 69 -8.68 12.06 -2.08
C VAL A 69 -8.19 12.22 -3.51
N GLY A 70 -8.88 11.62 -4.47
CA GLY A 70 -8.51 11.72 -5.88
C GLY A 70 -9.33 10.77 -6.76
N ASN A 71 -9.14 10.87 -8.07
CA ASN A 71 -9.66 9.85 -8.97
C ASN A 71 -8.85 8.56 -8.76
N LEU A 72 -9.53 7.49 -8.32
CA LEU A 72 -8.94 6.16 -8.27
C LEU A 72 -8.85 5.62 -9.70
N GLU A 73 -7.73 5.89 -10.38
CA GLU A 73 -7.39 5.22 -11.63
C GLU A 73 -6.80 3.83 -11.30
N PHE A 74 -7.64 2.80 -11.33
CA PHE A 74 -7.16 1.42 -11.22
C PHE A 74 -6.45 1.02 -12.53
N GLY A 75 -5.12 0.91 -12.50
CA GLY A 75 -4.31 0.39 -13.60
C GLY A 75 -4.44 -1.13 -13.83
N GLY A 76 -5.56 -1.74 -13.43
CA GLY A 76 -5.80 -3.18 -13.45
C GLY A 76 -7.29 -3.54 -13.53
N VAL A 77 -7.59 -4.83 -13.66
CA VAL A 77 -8.97 -5.33 -13.74
C VAL A 77 -9.57 -5.41 -12.34
N LEU A 78 -10.64 -4.66 -12.09
CA LEU A 78 -11.51 -4.87 -10.95
C LEU A 78 -12.35 -6.13 -11.20
N ASN A 79 -11.95 -7.25 -10.59
CA ASN A 79 -12.80 -8.44 -10.55
C ASN A 79 -13.82 -8.25 -9.42
N ASN A 80 -15.04 -7.87 -9.80
CA ASN A 80 -16.21 -8.01 -8.93
C ASN A 80 -16.62 -9.49 -8.92
N PRO A 81 -16.96 -10.10 -7.77
CA PRO A 81 -17.59 -11.41 -7.74
C PRO A 81 -18.95 -11.42 -8.47
#